data_AF-A0A3D3VYU3-F1
#
_entry.id   AF-A0A3D3VYU3-F1
#
_cell.length_a   1.000
_cell.length_b   1.000
_cell.length_c   1.000
_cell.angle_alpha   90.00
_cell.angle_beta   90.00
_cell.angle_gamma   90.00
#
_symmetry.space_group_name_H-M   'P 1'
#
loop_
_entity.id
_entity.type
_entity.pdbx_description
1 polymer ?
#
loop_
_entity_poly.entity_id
_entity_poly.type
_entity_poly.pdbx_seq_one_letter_code
_entity_poly.pdbx_strand_id
1 'polypeptide(L)'
;MSWGDLNHQLARRQFLANGGAGFAGLAAASVLAQETAAHHVAAAKSVIFLFMEGGPSQMDLFDPKPLLNELAGQELPASFGDVITPMGESRSPLLASRRRWRQHGQCGA
;
A
#
# COMPACT_ATOMS: atom_id res chain seq x y z
N MET A 1 30.39 47.66 20.06
CA MET A 1 30.29 46.76 18.89
C MET A 1 30.96 47.47 17.72
N SER A 2 32.07 46.94 17.20
CA SER A 2 32.87 47.59 16.16
C SER A 2 32.21 47.45 14.78
N TRP A 3 32.37 48.45 13.91
CA TRP A 3 31.91 48.41 12.51
C TRP A 3 32.45 47.19 11.74
N GLY A 4 33.65 46.72 12.08
CA GLY A 4 34.24 45.51 11.49
C GLY A 4 33.51 44.22 11.87
N ASP A 5 33.00 44.13 13.11
CA ASP A 5 32.29 42.93 13.59
C ASP A 5 30.92 42.79 12.89
N LEU A 6 30.25 43.92 12.64
CA LEU A 6 28.96 43.96 11.94
C LEU A 6 29.12 43.50 10.48
N ASN A 7 30.17 43.95 9.78
CA ASN A 7 30.46 43.51 8.41
C ASN A 7 30.75 41.99 8.34
N HIS A 8 31.49 41.46 9.30
CA HIS A 8 31.79 40.03 9.34
C HIS A 8 30.54 39.17 9.62
N GLN A 9 29.63 39.65 10.49
CA GLN A 9 28.35 38.99 10.72
C GLN A 9 27.42 39.05 9.50
N LEU A 10 27.36 40.18 8.78
CA LEU A 10 26.58 40.32 7.55
C LEU A 10 27.12 39.40 6.44
N ALA A 11 28.44 39.35 6.25
CA ALA A 11 29.09 38.50 5.26
C ALA A 11 28.84 37.00 5.51
N ARG A 12 28.87 36.54 6.78
CA ARG A 12 28.54 35.16 7.15
C ARG A 12 27.09 34.80 6.84
N ARG A 13 26.15 35.71 7.15
CA ARG A 13 24.72 35.51 6.87
C ARG A 13 24.46 35.43 5.36
N GLN A 14 25.09 36.29 4.58
CA GLN A 14 24.98 36.27 3.11
C GLN A 14 25.63 35.03 2.51
N PHE A 15 26.78 34.59 3.01
CA PHE A 15 27.40 33.33 2.58
C PHE A 15 26.48 32.12 2.84
N LEU A 16 25.89 32.02 4.05
CA LEU A 16 24.95 30.94 4.37
C LEU A 16 23.65 31.04 3.57
N ALA A 17 23.12 32.24 3.36
CA ALA A 17 21.91 32.45 2.57
C ALA A 17 22.14 32.06 1.09
N ASN A 18 23.24 32.51 0.50
CA ASN A 18 23.55 32.23 -0.91
C ASN A 18 23.95 30.77 -1.11
N GLY A 19 24.73 30.18 -0.19
CA GLY A 19 25.10 28.76 -0.23
C GLY A 19 23.89 27.84 -0.06
N GLY A 20 23.03 28.12 0.93
CA GLY A 20 21.80 27.34 1.17
C GLY A 20 20.79 27.44 0.03
N ALA A 21 20.61 28.63 -0.54
CA ALA A 21 19.73 28.85 -1.69
C ALA A 21 20.19 28.07 -2.93
N GLY A 22 21.50 27.93 -3.15
CA GLY A 22 22.06 27.13 -4.24
C GLY A 22 21.68 25.64 -4.13
N PHE A 23 21.82 25.05 -2.95
CA PHE A 23 21.43 23.64 -2.73
C PHE A 23 19.92 23.44 -2.83
N ALA A 24 19.12 24.37 -2.32
CA ALA A 24 17.67 24.33 -2.47
C ALA A 24 17.25 24.41 -3.95
N GLY A 25 17.91 25.25 -4.74
CA GLY A 25 17.69 25.33 -6.19
C GLY A 25 18.00 24.02 -6.92
N LEU A 26 19.10 23.35 -6.57
CA LEU A 26 19.45 22.04 -7.15
C LEU A 26 18.44 20.94 -6.76
N ALA A 27 18.01 20.90 -5.49
CA ALA A 27 17.00 19.95 -5.04
C ALA A 27 15.62 20.21 -5.69
N ALA A 28 15.24 21.48 -5.84
CA ALA A 28 14.02 21.84 -6.56
C ALA A 28 14.11 21.44 -8.04
N ALA A 29 15.25 21.67 -8.68
CA ALA A 29 15.50 21.24 -10.05
C ALA A 29 15.43 19.71 -10.20
N SER A 30 15.95 18.93 -9.24
CA SER A 30 15.86 17.47 -9.32
C SER A 30 14.44 16.95 -9.13
N VAL A 31 13.65 17.57 -8.25
CA VAL A 31 12.23 17.22 -8.05
C VAL A 31 11.39 17.62 -9.26
N LEU A 32 11.66 18.78 -9.88
CA LEU A 32 10.98 19.23 -11.10
C LEU A 32 11.39 18.41 -12.33
N ALA A 33 12.64 17.93 -12.37
CA ALA A 33 13.16 17.07 -13.44
C ALA A 33 12.78 15.59 -13.26
N GLN A 34 12.25 15.20 -12.10
CA GLN A 34 11.52 13.95 -11.96
C GLN A 34 10.21 14.10 -12.75
N GLU A 35 10.30 13.83 -14.06
CA GLU A 35 9.14 13.39 -14.81
C GLU A 35 8.49 12.26 -14.02
N THR A 36 7.16 12.29 -13.92
CA THR A 36 6.33 11.29 -13.23
C THR A 36 6.31 9.97 -13.98
N ALA A 37 7.48 9.52 -14.44
CA ALA A 37 7.69 8.20 -14.96
C ALA A 37 7.37 7.23 -13.82
N ALA A 38 6.25 6.52 -13.99
CA ALA A 38 5.93 5.40 -13.14
C ALA A 38 7.16 4.48 -13.05
N HIS A 39 7.45 3.97 -11.85
CA HIS A 39 8.58 3.04 -11.63
C HIS A 39 8.56 1.86 -12.62
N HIS A 40 7.39 1.55 -13.18
CA HIS A 40 7.20 0.61 -14.27
C HIS A 40 6.40 1.23 -15.41
N VAL A 41 6.74 0.86 -16.64
CA VAL A 41 5.93 1.16 -17.82
C VAL A 41 4.55 0.51 -17.63
N ALA A 42 3.49 1.31 -17.76
CA ALA A 42 2.12 0.81 -17.68
C ALA A 42 1.88 -0.22 -18.79
N ALA A 43 1.67 -1.49 -18.41
CA ALA A 43 1.38 -2.57 -19.35
C ALA A 43 -0.04 -2.47 -19.94
N ALA A 44 -0.98 -1.88 -19.19
CA ALA A 44 -2.36 -1.69 -19.60
C ALA A 44 -2.64 -0.22 -19.95
N LYS A 45 -3.26 0.00 -21.12
CA LYS A 45 -3.66 1.33 -21.60
C LYS A 45 -4.99 1.82 -21.01
N SER A 46 -5.85 0.90 -20.56
CA SER A 46 -7.15 1.22 -19.96
C SER A 46 -7.55 0.10 -18.99
N VAL A 47 -8.22 0.48 -17.90
CA VAL A 47 -8.74 -0.46 -16.88
C VAL A 47 -10.25 -0.25 -16.78
N ILE A 48 -11.01 -1.33 -16.94
CA ILE A 48 -12.45 -1.33 -16.67
C ILE A 48 -12.64 -1.93 -15.28
N PHE A 49 -13.14 -1.12 -14.34
CA PHE A 49 -13.42 -1.56 -12.97
C PHE A 49 -14.92 -1.75 -12.79
N LEU A 50 -15.35 -3.00 -12.59
CA LEU A 50 -16.76 -3.38 -12.46
C LEU A 50 -17.07 -3.69 -11.00
N PHE A 51 -17.98 -2.93 -10.38
CA PHE A 51 -18.57 -3.29 -9.09
C PHE A 51 -19.80 -4.17 -9.35
N MET A 52 -19.58 -5.47 -9.33
CA MET A 52 -20.64 -6.46 -9.49
C MET A 52 -20.95 -7.11 -8.16
N GLU A 53 -22.24 -7.29 -7.87
CA GLU A 53 -22.68 -8.18 -6.79
C GLU A 53 -22.29 -9.63 -7.15
N GLY A 54 -21.81 -10.39 -6.16
CA GLY A 54 -21.47 -11.81 -6.33
C GLY A 54 -20.05 -12.10 -6.80
N GLY A 55 -19.21 -11.09 -6.99
CA GLY A 55 -17.77 -11.29 -7.18
C GLY A 55 -17.09 -11.76 -5.88
N PRO A 56 -16.10 -12.67 -5.94
CA PRO A 56 -15.33 -13.06 -4.76
C PRO A 56 -14.58 -11.84 -4.20
N SER A 57 -14.58 -11.68 -2.88
CA SER A 57 -13.88 -10.56 -2.24
C SER A 57 -12.36 -10.68 -2.42
N GLN A 58 -11.63 -9.58 -2.16
CA GLN A 58 -10.16 -9.63 -2.13
C GLN A 58 -9.66 -10.72 -1.16
N MET A 59 -10.30 -10.84 0.00
CA MET A 59 -9.97 -11.86 1.00
C MET A 59 -10.20 -13.26 0.43
N ASP A 60 -11.26 -13.48 -0.36
CA ASP A 60 -11.53 -14.78 -1.00
C ASP A 60 -10.48 -15.17 -2.02
N LEU A 61 -9.92 -14.20 -2.74
CA LEU A 61 -9.01 -14.41 -3.86
C LEU A 61 -7.55 -14.59 -3.47
N PHE A 62 -7.05 -13.75 -2.56
CA PHE A 62 -5.60 -13.58 -2.36
C PHE A 62 -5.07 -14.13 -1.03
N ASP A 63 -5.95 -14.59 -0.14
CA ASP A 63 -5.53 -15.07 1.18
C ASP A 63 -5.59 -16.61 1.25
N PRO A 64 -4.49 -17.31 1.59
CA PRO A 64 -4.53 -18.73 1.93
C PRO A 64 -5.40 -18.98 3.17
N LYS A 65 -6.27 -19.99 3.10
CA LYS A 65 -7.24 -20.31 4.17
C LYS A 65 -7.00 -21.71 4.75
N PRO A 66 -5.87 -21.96 5.42
CA PRO A 66 -5.54 -23.29 5.95
C PRO A 66 -6.56 -23.76 7.00
N LEU A 67 -6.92 -22.90 7.96
CA LEU A 67 -7.90 -23.24 8.99
C LEU A 67 -9.28 -23.56 8.40
N LEU A 68 -9.72 -22.82 7.37
CA LEU A 68 -10.99 -23.11 6.69
C LEU A 68 -10.97 -24.50 6.03
N ASN A 69 -9.82 -24.93 5.51
CA ASN A 69 -9.68 -26.25 4.91
C ASN A 69 -9.67 -27.36 5.98
N GLU A 70 -9.10 -27.11 7.15
CA GLU A 70 -9.13 -28.04 8.29
C GLU A 70 -10.56 -28.23 8.83
N LEU A 71 -11.33 -27.15 8.89
CA LEU A 71 -12.72 -27.16 9.38
C LEU A 71 -13.75 -27.50 8.30
N ALA A 72 -13.32 -27.90 7.11
CA ALA A 72 -14.21 -28.20 5.99
C ALA A 72 -15.24 -29.27 6.35
N GLY A 73 -16.51 -29.00 6.07
CA GLY A 73 -17.63 -29.88 6.36
C GLY A 73 -18.12 -29.84 7.82
N GLN A 74 -17.50 -29.04 8.68
CA GLN A 74 -17.95 -28.83 10.06
C GLN A 74 -18.76 -27.53 10.16
N GLU A 75 -19.61 -27.41 11.17
CA GLU A 75 -20.25 -26.13 11.51
C GLU A 75 -19.20 -25.12 12.01
N LEU A 76 -19.54 -23.83 11.95
CA LEU A 76 -18.67 -22.78 12.46
C LEU A 76 -18.46 -22.95 13.98
N PRO A 77 -17.21 -22.99 14.49
CA PRO A 77 -16.98 -23.15 15.91
C PRO A 77 -17.56 -21.98 16.72
N ALA A 78 -18.13 -22.27 17.88
CA ALA A 78 -18.76 -21.26 18.76
C ALA A 78 -17.81 -20.12 19.19
N SER A 79 -16.49 -20.33 19.13
CA SER A 79 -15.48 -19.30 19.40
C SER A 79 -15.56 -18.10 18.45
N PHE A 80 -16.14 -18.27 17.25
CA PHE A 80 -16.28 -17.21 16.25
C PHE A 80 -17.59 -16.40 16.41
N GLY A 81 -18.46 -16.78 17.35
CA GLY A 81 -19.76 -16.15 17.56
C GLY A 81 -20.82 -16.54 16.53
N ASP A 82 -22.00 -15.95 16.65
CA ASP A 82 -23.13 -16.22 15.76
C ASP A 82 -22.99 -15.44 14.45
N VAL A 83 -22.72 -16.17 13.36
CA VAL A 83 -22.65 -15.61 12.00
C VAL A 83 -23.88 -16.04 11.23
N ILE A 84 -24.70 -15.07 10.81
CA ILE A 84 -25.89 -15.30 10.00
C ILE A 84 -25.60 -14.79 8.59
N THR A 85 -25.73 -15.66 7.60
CA THR A 85 -25.60 -15.28 6.18
C THR A 85 -26.77 -14.41 5.75
N PRO A 86 -26.66 -13.66 4.63
CA PRO A 86 -27.77 -12.84 4.13
C PRO A 86 -29.08 -13.60 3.88
N MET A 87 -29.00 -14.93 3.69
CA MET A 87 -30.15 -15.82 3.48
C MET A 87 -30.78 -16.31 4.80
N GLY A 88 -30.29 -15.87 5.96
CA GLY A 88 -30.78 -16.29 7.29
C GLY A 88 -30.22 -17.62 7.79
N GLU A 89 -29.24 -18.21 7.09
CA GLU A 89 -28.64 -19.49 7.42
C GLU A 89 -27.42 -19.32 8.33
N SER A 90 -27.27 -20.16 9.36
CA SER A 90 -26.20 -20.06 10.38
C SER A 90 -25.50 -21.37 10.73
N ARG A 91 -26.05 -22.53 10.36
CA ARG A 91 -25.48 -23.86 10.70
C ARG A 91 -25.03 -24.65 9.48
N SER A 92 -24.88 -23.98 8.35
CA SER A 92 -24.35 -24.63 7.15
C SER A 92 -22.90 -25.07 7.35
N PRO A 93 -22.53 -26.27 6.88
CA PRO A 93 -21.14 -26.72 6.91
C PRO A 93 -20.20 -25.76 6.18
N LEU A 94 -19.02 -25.54 6.76
CA LEU A 94 -17.97 -24.73 6.17
C LEU A 94 -17.47 -25.35 4.87
N LEU A 95 -17.40 -24.54 3.81
CA LEU A 95 -16.90 -24.97 2.51
C LEU A 95 -15.39 -24.76 2.43
N ALA A 96 -14.64 -25.82 2.11
CA ALA A 96 -13.20 -25.74 1.88
C ALA A 96 -12.86 -24.77 0.74
N SER A 97 -11.74 -24.06 0.87
CA SER A 97 -11.14 -23.33 -0.23
C SER A 97 -10.52 -24.30 -1.24
N ARG A 98 -11.10 -24.37 -2.45
CA ARG A 98 -10.58 -25.22 -3.54
C ARG A 98 -9.31 -24.64 -4.20
N ARG A 99 -8.97 -23.38 -3.90
CA ARG A 99 -7.82 -22.68 -4.47
C ARG A 99 -6.54 -23.25 -3.85
N ARG A 100 -5.69 -23.85 -4.67
CA ARG A 100 -4.31 -24.16 -4.27
C ARG A 100 -3.44 -22.92 -4.40
N TRP A 101 -2.96 -22.43 -3.26
CA TRP A 101 -2.02 -21.31 -3.22
C TRP A 101 -0.61 -21.75 -3.64
N ARG A 102 0.11 -20.85 -4.30
CA ARG A 102 1.52 -21.03 -4.66
C ARG A 102 2.20 -19.68 -4.48
N GLN A 103 3.30 -19.67 -3.74
CA GLN A 103 4.11 -18.47 -3.57
C GLN A 103 4.76 -18.12 -4.92
N HIS A 104 4.49 -16.91 -5.40
CA HIS A 104 5.08 -16.37 -6.63
C HIS A 104 5.89 -15.12 -6.27
N GLY A 105 7.19 -15.29 -6.04
CA GLY A 105 8.11 -14.20 -5.71
C GLY A 105 8.81 -14.37 -4.35
N GLN A 106 9.58 -13.36 -3.97
CA GLN A 106 10.41 -13.35 -2.76
C GLN A 106 9.74 -12.62 -1.58
N CYS A 107 8.60 -11.96 -1.79
CA CYS A 107 7.86 -11.26 -0.75
C CYS A 107 6.35 -11.54 -0.89
N GLY A 108 5.65 -11.59 0.25
CA GLY A 108 4.26 -12.01 0.32
C GLY A 108 4.06 -13.52 0.37
N ALA A 109 2.81 -13.94 0.57
CA ALA A 109 2.39 -15.34 0.48
C ALA A 109 2.40 -15.83 -0.97
#